data_AF-A0A916WWV7-F1
#
_entry.id   AF-A0A916WWV7-F1
#
_cell.length_a   1.000
_cell.length_b   1.000
_cell.length_c   1.000
_cell.angle_alpha   90.00
_cell.angle_beta   90.00
_cell.angle_gamma   90.00
#
_symmetry.space_group_name_H-M   'P 1'
#
loop_
_entity.id
_entity.type
_entity.pdbx_description
1 polymer ?
#
loop_
_entity_poly.entity_id
_entity_poly.type
_entity_poly.pdbx_seq_one_letter_code
_entity_poly.pdbx_strand_id
1 'polypeptide(L)' 'MNGEVVNLRQARKRKKREDKDRQAAENRRIFGQTKAEKAAARFEGEKRLRSLDGHRLSSCELTPSDGDDPGN' A
#
# COMPACT_ATOMS: atom_id res chain seq x y z
N MET A 1 45.54 23.32 2.72
CA MET A 1 44.23 22.63 2.56
C MET A 1 43.22 23.69 2.21
N ASN A 2 42.65 23.62 1.00
CA ASN A 2 41.76 24.65 0.48
C ASN A 2 40.33 24.27 0.86
N GLY A 3 39.67 25.11 1.66
CA GLY A 3 38.28 24.91 2.05
C GLY A 3 37.37 25.02 0.84
N GLU A 4 36.61 23.96 0.57
CA GLU A 4 35.66 23.94 -0.53
C GLU A 4 34.47 24.84 -0.19
N VAL A 5 34.40 26.02 -0.83
CA VAL A 5 33.33 26.98 -0.59
C VAL A 5 32.05 26.49 -1.27
N VAL A 6 31.19 25.82 -0.51
CA VAL A 6 29.91 25.31 -1.03
C VAL A 6 28.90 26.45 -1.16
N ASN A 7 28.40 26.66 -2.37
CA ASN A 7 27.35 27.65 -2.62
C ASN A 7 25.98 27.15 -2.13
N LEU A 8 25.61 27.58 -0.93
CA LEU A 8 24.33 27.19 -0.30
C LEU A 8 23.09 27.62 -1.10
N ARG A 9 23.15 28.70 -1.90
CA ARG A 9 22.03 29.13 -2.75
C ARG A 9 21.77 28.11 -3.86
N GLN A 10 22.82 27.62 -4.51
CA GLN A 10 22.70 26.59 -5.54
C GLN A 10 22.23 25.26 -4.94
N ALA A 11 22.78 24.86 -3.78
CA ALA A 11 22.37 23.65 -3.07
C ALA A 11 20.87 23.69 -2.70
N ARG A 12 20.39 24.81 -2.14
CA ARG A 12 18.95 24.99 -1.83
C ARG A 12 18.09 24.98 -3.08
N LYS A 13 18.54 25.58 -4.19
CA LYS A 13 17.81 25.57 -5.47
C LYS A 13 17.70 24.16 -6.03
N ARG A 14 18.76 23.36 -5.93
CA ARG A 14 18.77 21.95 -6.34
C ARG A 14 17.77 21.15 -5.50
N LYS A 15 17.84 21.23 -4.18
CA LYS A 15 16.89 20.55 -3.27
C LYS A 15 15.43 20.89 -3.61
N LYS A 16 15.13 22.18 -3.83
CA LYS A 16 13.77 22.63 -4.22
C LYS A 16 13.30 22.06 -5.56
N ARG A 17 14.21 21.81 -6.51
CA ARG A 17 13.86 21.16 -7.80
C ARG A 17 13.56 19.68 -7.59
N GLU A 18 14.43 18.98 -6.86
CA GLU A 18 14.26 17.56 -6.55
C GLU A 18 12.95 17.28 -5.79
N ASP A 19 12.59 18.13 -4.84
CA ASP A 19 11.33 18.00 -4.11
C ASP A 19 10.10 18.20 -5.03
N LYS A 20 10.18 19.15 -5.97
CA LYS A 20 9.12 19.36 -6.98
C LYS A 20 9.01 18.18 -7.95
N ASP A 21 10.13 17.61 -8.37
CA ASP A 21 10.15 16.46 -9.26
C ASP A 21 9.56 15.22 -8.57
N ARG A 22 9.86 15.03 -7.28
CA ARG A 22 9.26 13.97 -6.45
C ARG A 22 7.74 14.13 -6.35
N GLN A 23 7.27 15.33 -6.03
CA GLN A 23 5.84 15.64 -5.96
C GLN A 23 5.16 15.45 -7.32
N ALA A 24 5.81 15.86 -8.42
CA ALA A 24 5.28 15.66 -9.77
C ALA A 24 5.19 14.18 -10.13
N ALA A 25 6.17 13.35 -9.75
CA ALA A 25 6.13 11.91 -9.97
C ALA A 25 4.99 11.24 -9.18
N GLU A 26 4.79 11.64 -7.93
CA GLU A 26 3.66 11.19 -7.10
C GLU A 26 2.32 11.62 -7.70
N ASN A 27 2.20 12.89 -8.11
CA ASN A 27 1.00 13.40 -8.75
C ASN A 27 0.72 12.70 -10.10
N ARG A 28 1.74 12.34 -10.89
CA ARG A 28 1.52 11.53 -12.11
C ARG A 28 1.00 10.14 -11.77
N ARG A 29 1.44 9.53 -10.67
CA ARG A 29 0.91 8.22 -10.24
C ARG A 29 -0.53 8.32 -9.76
N ILE A 30 -0.86 9.38 -9.02
CA ILE A 30 -2.20 9.57 -8.42
C ILE A 30 -3.21 10.09 -9.45
N PHE A 31 -2.82 11.08 -10.24
CA PHE A 31 -3.68 11.83 -11.16
C PHE A 31 -3.47 11.49 -12.64
N GLY A 32 -2.38 10.81 -12.98
CA GLY A 32 -2.14 10.29 -14.34
C GLY A 32 -2.80 8.94 -14.59
N GLN A 33 -3.35 8.29 -13.56
CA GLN A 33 -4.23 7.15 -13.76
C GLN A 33 -5.52 7.61 -14.39
N THR A 34 -5.88 7.01 -15.51
CA THR A 34 -7.16 7.29 -16.16
C THR A 34 -8.32 6.81 -15.30
N LYS A 35 -9.51 7.40 -15.45
CA LYS A 35 -10.72 6.94 -14.71
C LYS A 35 -10.99 5.45 -14.94
N ALA A 36 -10.67 4.95 -16.14
CA ALA A 36 -10.81 3.54 -16.51
C ALA A 36 -9.85 2.64 -15.72
N GLU A 37 -8.57 3.01 -15.60
CA GLU A 37 -7.59 2.26 -14.80
C GLU A 37 -7.94 2.23 -13.32
N LYS A 38 -8.39 3.37 -12.78
CA LYS A 38 -8.84 3.44 -11.38
C LYS A 38 -10.07 2.56 -11.12
N ALA A 39 -11.00 2.50 -12.07
CA ALA A 39 -12.18 1.64 -11.99
C ALA A 39 -11.80 0.15 -12.10
N ALA A 40 -10.91 -0.20 -13.02
CA ALA A 40 -10.39 -1.56 -13.16
C ALA A 40 -9.68 -2.04 -11.88
N ALA A 41 -8.80 -1.22 -11.31
CA ALA A 41 -8.10 -1.52 -10.07
C ALA A 41 -9.07 -1.71 -8.87
N ARG A 42 -10.13 -0.89 -8.80
CA ARG A 42 -11.19 -1.05 -7.77
C ARG A 42 -11.95 -2.37 -7.96
N PHE A 43 -12.39 -2.65 -9.18
CA PHE A 43 -13.11 -3.87 -9.51
C PHE A 43 -12.28 -5.12 -9.21
N GLU A 44 -10.99 -5.11 -9.56
CA GLU A 44 -10.07 -6.18 -9.19
C GLU A 44 -9.93 -6.33 -7.67
N GLY A 45 -9.83 -5.22 -6.93
CA GLY A 45 -9.78 -5.22 -5.47
C GLY A 45 -11.04 -5.83 -4.85
N GLU A 46 -12.22 -5.42 -5.32
CA GLU A 46 -13.51 -5.96 -4.86
C GLU A 46 -13.66 -7.44 -5.19
N LYS A 47 -13.24 -7.87 -6.39
CA LYS A 47 -13.24 -9.29 -6.76
C LYS A 47 -12.33 -10.10 -5.86
N ARG A 48 -11.12 -9.61 -5.57
CA ARG A 48 -10.18 -10.27 -4.64
C ARG A 48 -10.75 -10.35 -3.24
N LEU A 49 -11.32 -9.27 -2.72
CA LEU A 49 -11.98 -9.27 -1.41
C LEU A 49 -13.13 -10.26 -1.36
N ARG A 50 -14.00 -10.28 -2.38
CA ARG A 50 -15.10 -11.23 -2.47
C ARG A 50 -14.62 -12.68 -2.55
N SER A 51 -13.55 -12.96 -3.29
CA SER A 51 -12.93 -14.28 -3.32
C SER A 51 -12.40 -14.66 -1.94
N LEU A 52 -11.68 -13.78 -1.26
CA LEU A 52 -11.17 -14.03 0.09
C LEU A 52 -12.30 -14.25 1.11
N ASP A 53 -13.35 -13.44 1.07
CA ASP A 53 -14.53 -13.59 1.94
C ASP A 53 -15.31 -14.87 1.63
N GLY A 54 -15.45 -15.26 0.35
CA GLY A 54 -16.05 -16.54 -0.04
C GLY A 54 -15.21 -17.76 0.37
N HIS A 55 -13.90 -17.59 0.53
CA HIS A 55 -12.99 -18.60 1.05
C HIS A 55 -12.77 -18.50 2.57
N ARG A 56 -13.39 -17.53 3.24
CA ARG A 56 -13.30 -17.36 4.69
C ARG A 56 -14.18 -18.40 5.37
N LEU A 57 -13.57 -19.48 5.82
CA LEU A 57 -14.20 -20.45 6.73
C LEU A 57 -14.42 -19.76 8.09
N SER A 58 -15.59 -19.12 8.28
CA SER A 58 -15.96 -18.44 9.52
C SER A 58 -16.26 -19.39 10.69
N SER A 59 -16.12 -20.71 10.54
CA SER A 59 -16.53 -21.67 11.56
C SER A 59 -15.81 -23.01 11.48
N CYS A 60 -14.50 -23.03 11.18
CA CYS A 60 -13.70 -24.18 11.65
C CYS A 60 -13.52 -24.02 13.17
N GLU A 61 -14.61 -24.39 13.83
CA GLU A 61 -14.80 -24.81 15.20
C GLU A 61 -13.50 -25.32 15.84
N LEU A 62 -12.81 -24.43 16.54
CA LEU A 62 -12.03 -24.80 17.71
C LEU A 62 -13.04 -25.06 18.82
N THR A 63 -13.68 -26.23 18.78
CA THR A 63 -14.12 -26.87 20.03
C THR A 63 -12.85 -27.37 20.70
N PRO A 64 -12.45 -26.87 21.89
CA PRO A 64 -11.74 -27.73 22.81
C PRO A 64 -12.64 -28.94 23.00
N SER A 65 -12.12 -30.12 22.66
CA SER A 65 -12.75 -31.41 22.91
C SER A 65 -12.85 -31.61 24.43
N ASP A 66 -13.78 -30.92 25.08
CA ASP A 66 -14.28 -31.28 26.41
C ASP A 66 -15.23 -32.48 26.20
N GLY A 67 -14.64 -33.67 26.12
CA GLY A 67 -15.35 -34.89 25.77
C GLY A 67 -14.72 -36.16 26.35
N ASP A 68 -14.05 -36.06 27.50
CA ASP A 68 -13.74 -37.21 28.35
C ASP A 68 -14.88 -37.39 29.35
N ASP A 69 -15.96 -38.06 28.95
CA ASP A 69 -16.78 -38.99 29.76
C ASP A 69 -17.93 -39.51 28.88
N PRO A 70 -18.08 -40.85 28.75
CA PRO A 70 -19.01 -41.46 29.70
C PRO A 70 -18.57 -42.85 30.18
N GLY A 71 -18.81 -43.08 31.48
CA GLY A 71 -18.76 -44.41 32.07
C GLY A 71 -19.74 -45.41 31.41
N ASN A 72 -19.19 -46.56 31.01
CA ASN A 72 -19.57 -47.90 31.47
C ASN A 72 -18.44 -48.88 31.13
#